data_AF-A0A949IAA6-F1
#
_entry.id   AF-A0A949IAA6-F1
#
_cell.length_a   1.000
_cell.length_b   1.000
_cell.length_c   1.000
_cell.angle_alpha   90.00
_cell.angle_beta   90.00
_cell.angle_gamma   90.00
#
_symmetry.space_group_name_H-M   'P 1'
#
loop_
_entity.id
_entity.type
_entity.pdbx_description
1 polymer ?
#
loop_
_entity_poly.entity_id
_entity_poly.type
_entity_poly.pdbx_seq_one_letter_code
_entity_poly.pdbx_strand_id
1 'polypeptide(L)'
;MMAGWRAPGPLNIKATLALDALGGTLPRAAMPLPGPIGVPLNPDDCAHGFDAEIELLHLAPLARCGAYVLKQAHPSVHFTSGRRSREDQTRAMAANVVRNRKWIEQTYRPSVLRDQCQRWVDDHPDLQSASAVEAGLLTVLRTAADSELGRFSKHLSGEAFDAQPVDRDSEAIKATIRGLPGLDRFLDSEGGFVRWHVQF
;
A
#
# COMPACT_ATOMS: atom_id res chain seq x y z
N MET A 1 -34.49 4.21 -26.50
CA MET A 1 -35.19 5.03 -25.50
C MET A 1 -34.39 4.97 -24.21
N MET A 2 -33.84 6.11 -23.80
CA MET A 2 -32.99 6.29 -22.62
C MET A 2 -33.85 6.41 -21.36
N ALA A 3 -33.56 5.63 -20.32
CA ALA A 3 -34.02 5.90 -18.96
C ALA A 3 -32.79 6.21 -18.12
N GLY A 4 -32.65 7.49 -17.76
CA GLY A 4 -31.53 8.03 -17.01
C GLY A 4 -31.64 7.71 -15.52
N TRP A 5 -30.57 7.15 -14.97
CA TRP A 5 -30.36 7.05 -13.53
C TRP A 5 -29.44 8.20 -13.09
N ARG A 6 -29.96 9.09 -12.24
CA ARG A 6 -29.21 10.18 -11.60
C ARG A 6 -28.69 9.70 -10.25
N ALA A 7 -27.39 9.81 -10.01
CA ALA A 7 -26.80 9.64 -8.69
C ALA A 7 -27.10 10.87 -7.81
N PRO A 8 -27.41 10.70 -6.50
CA PRO A 8 -27.53 11.82 -5.57
C PRO A 8 -26.14 12.39 -5.24
N GLY A 9 -26.00 13.70 -5.40
CA GLY A 9 -24.79 14.44 -5.06
C GLY A 9 -24.63 14.61 -3.53
N PRO A 10 -23.39 14.81 -3.05
CA PRO A 10 -23.15 15.02 -1.64
C PRO A 10 -23.67 16.38 -1.16
N LEU A 11 -24.26 16.33 0.03
CA LEU A 11 -24.96 17.38 0.74
C LEU A 11 -24.06 18.59 1.05
N ASN A 12 -24.64 19.77 0.79
CA ASN A 12 -24.22 21.06 1.30
C ASN A 12 -24.03 21.04 2.83
N ILE A 13 -22.82 21.29 3.30
CA ILE A 13 -22.59 21.90 4.62
C ILE A 13 -21.98 23.27 4.36
N LYS A 14 -22.83 24.30 4.47
CA LYS A 14 -22.39 25.69 4.59
C LYS A 14 -21.77 25.86 5.98
N ALA A 15 -20.45 25.95 6.06
CA ALA A 15 -19.78 26.52 7.22
C ALA A 15 -19.64 28.03 7.00
N THR A 16 -20.28 28.78 7.88
CA THR A 16 -20.30 30.24 7.92
C THR A 16 -18.88 30.80 8.09
N LEU A 17 -18.53 31.76 7.22
CA LEU A 17 -17.40 32.66 7.39
C LEU A 17 -17.63 33.54 8.62
N ALA A 18 -16.73 33.47 9.59
CA ALA A 18 -16.40 34.59 10.46
C ALA A 18 -14.91 34.86 10.31
N LEU A 19 -14.62 35.96 9.62
CA LEU A 19 -13.34 36.64 9.63
C LEU A 19 -13.13 37.18 11.04
N ASP A 20 -12.00 36.89 11.67
CA ASP A 20 -11.37 37.88 12.54
C ASP A 20 -9.86 37.79 12.37
N ALA A 21 -9.31 38.93 11.99
CA ALA A 21 -7.91 39.17 11.74
C ALA A 21 -7.22 39.46 13.07
N LEU A 22 -6.20 38.67 13.42
CA LEU A 22 -5.11 39.16 14.25
C LEU A 22 -3.78 38.65 13.69
N GLY A 23 -2.96 39.61 13.30
CA GLY A 23 -1.62 39.40 12.76
C GLY A 23 -0.74 38.68 13.77
N GLY A 24 -0.08 37.64 13.29
CA GLY A 24 0.98 36.93 13.98
C GLY A 24 1.76 36.15 12.95
N THR A 25 2.83 36.74 12.44
CA THR A 25 3.86 36.06 11.65
C THR A 25 4.48 34.98 12.54
N LEU A 26 3.93 33.77 12.49
CA LEU A 26 4.61 32.59 13.00
C LEU A 26 5.73 32.26 12.01
N PRO A 27 6.98 32.02 12.48
CA PRO A 27 8.03 31.55 11.59
C PRO A 27 7.59 30.19 11.04
N ARG A 28 7.48 30.11 9.72
CA ARG A 28 7.40 28.85 9.00
C ARG A 28 8.67 28.08 9.35
N ALA A 29 8.55 27.11 10.25
CA ALA A 29 9.65 26.21 10.58
C ALA A 29 10.18 25.65 9.26
N ALA A 30 11.46 25.91 8.98
CA ALA A 30 12.14 25.33 7.84
C ALA A 30 11.96 23.81 7.94
N MET A 31 11.38 23.21 6.91
CA MET A 31 11.32 21.75 6.83
C MET A 31 12.76 21.25 6.91
N PRO A 32 13.08 20.31 7.82
CA PRO A 32 14.41 19.72 7.84
C PRO A 32 14.66 19.09 6.46
N LEU A 33 15.80 19.47 5.86
CA LEU A 33 16.29 18.81 4.65
C LEU A 33 16.37 17.30 4.92
N PRO A 34 16.10 16.45 3.91
CA PRO A 34 16.27 15.01 4.06
C PRO A 34 17.69 14.74 4.58
N GLY A 35 17.77 14.01 5.69
CA GLY A 35 19.03 13.62 6.31
C GLY A 35 19.92 12.84 5.34
N PRO A 36 21.21 12.70 5.65
CA PRO A 36 22.15 12.02 4.76
C PRO A 36 21.68 10.60 4.45
N ILE A 37 21.60 10.31 3.16
CA ILE A 37 21.30 9.01 2.60
C ILE A 37 22.33 8.00 3.16
N GLY A 38 21.85 6.96 3.85
CA GLY A 38 22.68 5.79 4.19
C GLY A 38 22.91 5.48 5.67
N VAL A 39 22.26 6.17 6.62
CA VAL A 39 22.28 5.71 8.02
C VAL A 39 21.24 4.59 8.19
N PRO A 40 21.60 3.40 8.70
CA PRO A 40 20.62 2.37 9.02
C PRO A 40 19.64 2.91 10.07
N LEU A 41 18.35 2.81 9.80
CA LEU A 41 17.32 3.20 10.76
C LEU A 41 17.38 2.27 11.96
N ASN A 42 17.60 2.85 13.14
CA ASN A 42 17.20 2.21 14.37
C ASN A 42 15.66 2.32 14.47
N PRO A 43 14.92 1.21 14.56
CA PRO A 43 13.46 1.24 14.63
C PRO A 43 12.92 2.10 15.79
N ASP A 44 13.72 2.28 16.83
CA ASP A 44 13.40 3.08 18.01
C ASP A 44 13.47 4.60 17.77
N ASP A 45 14.18 5.05 16.72
CA ASP A 45 14.44 6.47 16.45
C ASP A 45 13.38 7.11 15.53
N CYS A 46 12.47 6.31 14.99
CA CYS A 46 11.59 6.74 13.89
C CYS A 46 10.26 7.38 14.29
N ALA A 47 9.92 7.40 15.57
CA ALA A 47 8.63 7.92 16.02
C ALA A 47 8.80 8.85 17.22
N HIS A 48 8.54 10.13 16.97
CA HIS A 48 8.12 11.08 18.01
C HIS A 48 6.66 11.46 17.75
N GLY A 49 5.74 10.48 17.78
CA GLY A 49 4.31 10.72 17.60
C GLY A 49 3.50 9.45 17.31
N PHE A 50 2.21 9.48 17.64
CA PHE A 50 1.23 8.42 17.32
C PHE A 50 0.39 8.87 16.13
N ASP A 51 0.43 8.12 15.03
CA ASP A 51 -0.42 8.31 13.86
C ASP A 51 -1.37 7.11 13.70
N ALA A 52 -2.66 7.34 13.96
CA ALA A 52 -3.65 6.27 13.95
C ALA A 52 -3.78 5.55 12.59
N GLU A 53 -3.56 6.25 11.48
CA GLU A 53 -3.62 5.63 10.15
C GLU A 53 -2.47 4.64 9.97
N ILE A 54 -1.25 5.02 10.38
CA ILE A 54 -0.06 4.16 10.28
C ILE A 54 -0.17 2.97 11.22
N GLU A 55 -0.64 3.15 12.46
CA GLU A 55 -0.72 2.05 13.42
C GLU A 55 -1.77 0.99 13.02
N LEU A 56 -2.85 1.40 12.33
CA LEU A 56 -3.85 0.48 11.78
C LEU A 56 -3.30 -0.41 10.65
N LEU A 57 -2.15 -0.06 10.06
CA LEU A 57 -1.49 -0.87 9.03
C LEU A 57 -0.74 -2.08 9.60
N HIS A 58 -0.53 -2.13 10.93
CA HIS A 58 0.16 -3.23 11.61
C HIS A 58 1.51 -3.60 10.97
N LEU A 59 2.29 -2.58 10.58
CA LEU A 59 3.55 -2.74 9.86
C LEU A 59 4.65 -3.28 10.77
N ALA A 60 5.58 -4.02 10.16
CA ALA A 60 6.85 -4.39 10.78
C ALA A 60 7.67 -3.12 11.09
N PRO A 61 8.60 -3.16 12.06
CA PRO A 61 9.23 -1.95 12.61
C PRO A 61 9.86 -1.02 11.56
N LEU A 62 10.58 -1.58 10.58
CA LEU A 62 11.24 -0.79 9.54
C LEU A 62 10.25 -0.17 8.54
N ALA A 63 9.24 -0.92 8.12
CA ALA A 63 8.18 -0.39 7.25
C ALA A 63 7.32 0.67 7.97
N ARG A 64 7.03 0.46 9.25
CA ARG A 64 6.37 1.43 10.12
C ARG A 64 7.18 2.73 10.16
N CYS A 65 8.49 2.63 10.42
CA CYS A 65 9.39 3.77 10.39
C CYS A 65 9.34 4.53 9.04
N GLY A 66 9.44 3.80 7.93
CA GLY A 66 9.35 4.38 6.60
C GLY A 66 8.03 5.12 6.35
N ALA A 67 6.90 4.59 6.85
CA ALA A 67 5.60 5.25 6.77
C ALA A 67 5.56 6.58 7.56
N TYR A 68 6.14 6.61 8.77
CA TYR A 68 6.24 7.84 9.57
C TYR A 68 7.09 8.91 8.87
N VAL A 69 8.29 8.53 8.40
CA VAL A 69 9.18 9.44 7.66
C VAL A 69 8.48 9.99 6.41
N LEU A 70 7.79 9.14 5.67
CA LEU A 70 7.06 9.54 4.47
C LEU A 70 5.94 10.54 4.79
N LYS A 71 5.10 10.24 5.78
CA LYS A 71 3.96 11.11 6.14
C LYS A 71 4.40 12.41 6.81
N GLN A 72 5.51 12.41 7.55
CA GLN A 72 6.09 13.64 8.10
C GLN A 72 6.60 14.57 6.97
N ALA A 73 7.24 14.02 5.95
CA ALA A 73 7.70 14.78 4.79
C ALA A 73 6.54 15.22 3.88
N HIS A 74 5.53 14.37 3.74
CA HIS A 74 4.38 14.56 2.85
C HIS A 74 3.05 14.26 3.56
N PRO A 75 2.50 15.21 4.34
CA PRO A 75 1.30 14.97 5.15
C PRO A 75 0.02 14.62 4.37
N SER A 76 0.01 14.85 3.04
CA SER A 76 -1.10 14.48 2.16
C SER A 76 -1.05 13.03 1.67
N VAL A 77 -0.01 12.26 2.01
CA VAL A 77 0.07 10.83 1.69
C VAL A 77 -0.96 10.07 2.50
N HIS A 78 -1.71 9.22 1.81
CA HIS A 78 -2.65 8.27 2.41
C HIS A 78 -2.18 6.84 2.12
N PHE A 79 -2.28 5.99 3.13
CA PHE A 79 -1.94 4.57 3.01
C PHE A 79 -3.20 3.77 2.68
N THR A 80 -3.13 3.00 1.61
CA THR A 80 -4.27 2.20 1.11
C THR A 80 -4.22 0.76 1.59
N SER A 81 -3.03 0.27 1.95
CA SER A 81 -2.89 -1.03 2.60
C SER A 81 -1.54 -1.18 3.33
N GLY A 82 -1.50 -2.08 4.30
CA GLY A 82 -0.31 -2.41 5.09
C GLY A 82 -0.15 -3.92 5.21
N ARG A 83 0.06 -4.43 6.43
CA ARG A 83 0.07 -5.86 6.69
C ARG A 83 -1.25 -6.50 6.29
N ARG A 84 -1.19 -7.59 5.52
CA ARG A 84 -2.37 -8.36 5.08
C ARG A 84 -2.44 -9.69 5.79
N SER A 85 -3.66 -10.11 6.10
CA SER A 85 -3.96 -11.52 6.40
C SER A 85 -3.82 -12.38 5.13
N ARG A 86 -3.86 -13.71 5.28
CA ARG A 86 -3.90 -14.62 4.13
C ARG A 86 -5.13 -14.33 3.27
N GLU A 87 -6.28 -14.12 3.92
CA GLU A 87 -7.56 -13.77 3.31
C GLU A 87 -7.46 -12.45 2.51
N ASP A 88 -6.90 -11.40 3.11
CA ASP A 88 -6.72 -10.11 2.41
C ASP A 88 -5.78 -10.22 1.22
N GLN A 89 -4.71 -11.00 1.36
CA GLN A 89 -3.78 -11.24 0.27
C GLN A 89 -4.46 -12.01 -0.87
N THR A 90 -5.22 -13.07 -0.58
CA THR A 90 -5.93 -13.85 -1.60
C THR A 90 -7.02 -13.06 -2.29
N ARG A 91 -7.73 -12.20 -1.55
CA ARG A 91 -8.71 -11.26 -2.10
C ARG A 91 -8.05 -10.29 -3.09
N ALA A 92 -6.90 -9.73 -2.72
CA ALA A 92 -6.12 -8.86 -3.60
C ALA A 92 -5.62 -9.59 -4.85
N MET A 93 -5.13 -10.83 -4.69
CA MET A 93 -4.71 -11.67 -5.82
C MET A 93 -5.88 -11.99 -6.76
N ALA A 94 -7.02 -12.42 -6.21
CA ALA A 94 -8.18 -12.81 -6.97
C ALA A 94 -8.73 -11.67 -7.84
N ALA A 95 -8.78 -10.44 -7.30
CA ALA A 95 -9.20 -9.26 -8.06
C ALA A 95 -8.35 -9.00 -9.31
N ASN A 96 -7.07 -9.38 -9.30
CA ASN A 96 -6.19 -9.27 -10.46
C ASN A 96 -6.30 -10.50 -11.38
N VAL A 97 -6.40 -11.71 -10.81
CA VAL A 97 -6.51 -12.97 -11.57
C VAL A 97 -7.75 -13.01 -12.47
N VAL A 98 -8.89 -12.49 -12.02
CA VAL A 98 -10.10 -12.42 -12.85
C VAL A 98 -9.96 -11.52 -14.07
N ARG A 99 -9.02 -10.57 -14.05
CA ARG A 99 -8.69 -9.69 -15.19
C ARG A 99 -7.59 -10.27 -16.06
N ASN A 100 -6.66 -11.01 -15.45
CA ASN A 100 -5.53 -11.64 -16.11
C ASN A 100 -5.21 -12.96 -15.42
N ARG A 101 -5.56 -14.09 -16.05
CA ARG A 101 -5.36 -15.43 -15.47
C ARG A 101 -3.90 -15.82 -15.24
N LYS A 102 -2.96 -15.14 -15.89
CA LYS A 102 -1.50 -15.31 -15.70
C LYS A 102 -0.87 -14.27 -14.78
N TRP A 103 -1.70 -13.49 -14.07
CA TRP A 103 -1.22 -12.38 -13.24
C TRP A 103 -0.26 -12.83 -12.13
N ILE A 104 -0.52 -13.97 -11.47
CA ILE A 104 0.35 -14.48 -10.40
C ILE A 104 1.73 -14.81 -10.97
N GLU A 105 1.78 -15.52 -12.09
CA GLU A 105 3.00 -15.85 -12.82
C GLU A 105 3.80 -14.59 -13.19
N GLN A 106 3.11 -13.56 -13.68
CA GLN A 106 3.75 -12.35 -14.19
C GLN A 106 4.18 -11.36 -13.09
N THR A 107 3.60 -11.44 -11.90
CA THR A 107 3.79 -10.43 -10.84
C THR A 107 4.74 -10.90 -9.74
N TYR A 108 4.60 -12.15 -9.27
CA TYR A 108 5.40 -12.64 -8.15
C TYR A 108 6.74 -13.20 -8.60
N ARG A 109 7.77 -13.03 -7.75
CA ARG A 109 9.07 -13.68 -7.95
C ARG A 109 8.88 -15.21 -8.00
N PRO A 110 9.65 -15.94 -8.83
CA PRO A 110 9.57 -17.40 -8.89
C PRO A 110 9.77 -18.04 -7.52
N SER A 111 8.84 -18.93 -7.14
CA SER A 111 8.88 -19.73 -5.91
C SER A 111 7.90 -20.89 -5.99
N VAL A 112 8.07 -21.89 -5.11
CA VAL A 112 7.16 -23.04 -5.04
C VAL A 112 5.72 -22.59 -4.76
N LEU A 113 5.51 -21.70 -3.79
CA LEU A 113 4.18 -21.16 -3.49
C LEU A 113 3.57 -20.37 -4.66
N ARG A 114 4.38 -19.59 -5.39
CA ARG A 114 3.94 -18.87 -6.60
C ARG A 114 3.43 -19.85 -7.66
N ASP A 115 4.18 -20.92 -7.90
CA ASP A 115 3.82 -21.95 -8.88
C ASP A 115 2.60 -22.76 -8.45
N GLN A 116 2.46 -23.07 -7.15
CA GLN A 116 1.26 -23.72 -6.61
C GLN A 116 0.01 -22.85 -6.77
N CYS A 117 0.12 -21.55 -6.49
CA CYS A 117 -0.99 -20.60 -6.68
C CYS A 117 -1.38 -20.49 -8.16
N GLN A 118 -0.40 -20.33 -9.07
CA GLN A 118 -0.68 -20.24 -10.50
C GLN A 118 -1.25 -21.55 -11.03
N ARG A 119 -0.73 -22.69 -10.60
CA ARG A 119 -1.28 -24.01 -10.96
C ARG A 119 -2.72 -24.17 -10.51
N TRP A 120 -3.06 -23.75 -9.29
CA TRP A 120 -4.45 -23.79 -8.84
C TRP A 120 -5.36 -22.98 -9.77
N VAL A 121 -4.92 -21.79 -10.19
CA VAL A 121 -5.64 -20.97 -11.17
C VAL A 121 -5.74 -21.69 -12.53
N ASP A 122 -4.65 -22.28 -13.04
CA ASP A 122 -4.65 -22.95 -14.34
C ASP A 122 -5.54 -24.21 -14.35
N ASP A 123 -5.58 -24.96 -13.25
CA ASP A 123 -6.37 -26.19 -13.09
C ASP A 123 -7.89 -25.92 -12.90
N HIS A 124 -8.29 -24.66 -12.65
CA HIS A 124 -9.69 -24.26 -12.45
C HIS A 124 -10.12 -23.12 -13.42
N PRO A 125 -10.12 -23.36 -14.75
CA PRO A 125 -10.37 -22.33 -15.76
C PRO A 125 -11.82 -21.81 -15.79
N ASP A 126 -12.76 -22.59 -15.26
CA ASP A 126 -14.18 -22.30 -15.14
C ASP A 126 -14.51 -21.40 -13.93
N LEU A 127 -13.64 -21.34 -12.93
CA LEU A 127 -13.79 -20.45 -11.77
C LEU A 127 -13.30 -19.03 -12.11
N GLN A 128 -14.23 -18.21 -12.61
CA GLN A 128 -13.97 -16.85 -13.09
C GLN A 128 -14.39 -15.72 -12.14
N SER A 129 -15.11 -16.03 -11.06
CA SER A 129 -15.49 -15.01 -10.07
C SER A 129 -14.35 -14.76 -9.08
N ALA A 130 -14.22 -13.51 -8.60
CA ALA A 130 -13.17 -13.16 -7.66
C ALA A 130 -13.32 -13.94 -6.34
N SER A 131 -14.54 -14.17 -5.86
CA SER A 131 -14.79 -14.94 -4.66
C SER A 131 -14.39 -16.42 -4.79
N ALA A 132 -14.65 -17.06 -5.93
CA ALA A 132 -14.25 -18.44 -6.16
C ALA A 132 -12.72 -18.58 -6.26
N VAL A 133 -12.07 -17.65 -6.97
CA VAL A 133 -10.61 -17.61 -7.08
C VAL A 133 -9.96 -17.34 -5.71
N GLU A 134 -10.51 -16.41 -4.93
CA GLU A 134 -10.05 -16.12 -3.57
C GLU A 134 -10.10 -17.36 -2.67
N ALA A 135 -11.26 -18.02 -2.61
CA ALA A 135 -11.44 -19.22 -1.79
C ALA A 135 -10.43 -20.32 -2.15
N GLY A 136 -10.22 -20.51 -3.45
CA GLY A 136 -9.22 -21.44 -3.98
C GLY A 136 -7.79 -21.12 -3.58
N LEU A 137 -7.33 -19.91 -3.89
CA LEU A 137 -6.00 -19.44 -3.54
C LEU A 137 -5.77 -19.49 -2.03
N LEU A 138 -6.81 -19.23 -1.23
CA LEU A 138 -6.71 -19.29 0.22
C LEU A 138 -6.40 -20.70 0.71
N THR A 139 -6.92 -21.75 0.05
CA THR A 139 -6.53 -23.14 0.36
C THR A 139 -5.04 -23.38 0.15
N VAL A 140 -4.44 -22.75 -0.88
CA VAL A 140 -3.01 -22.85 -1.16
C VAL A 140 -2.20 -22.09 -0.11
N LEU A 141 -2.56 -20.84 0.21
CA LEU A 141 -1.81 -20.03 1.18
C LEU A 141 -1.87 -20.58 2.62
N ARG A 142 -2.89 -21.38 2.96
CA ARG A 142 -3.03 -22.01 4.27
C ARG A 142 -2.07 -23.17 4.51
N THR A 143 -1.50 -23.76 3.46
CA THR A 143 -0.52 -24.85 3.61
C THR A 143 0.91 -24.31 3.77
N ALA A 144 1.15 -23.05 3.41
CA ALA A 144 2.45 -22.41 3.48
C ALA A 144 2.80 -21.93 4.89
N ALA A 145 4.06 -22.12 5.28
CA ALA A 145 4.62 -21.57 6.51
C ALA A 145 4.72 -20.04 6.43
N ASP A 146 4.65 -19.36 7.58
CA ASP A 146 4.69 -17.88 7.63
C ASP A 146 5.99 -17.30 7.04
N SER A 147 7.12 -18.01 7.17
CA SER A 147 8.39 -17.61 6.57
C SER A 147 8.40 -17.70 5.03
N GLU A 148 7.62 -18.60 4.45
CA GLU A 148 7.42 -18.68 3.00
C GLU A 148 6.47 -17.58 2.52
N LEU A 149 5.40 -17.33 3.28
CA LEU A 149 4.45 -16.25 3.00
C LEU A 149 5.11 -14.88 2.98
N GLY A 150 5.96 -14.57 3.98
CA GLY A 150 6.71 -13.30 4.01
C GLY A 150 7.66 -13.10 2.82
N ARG A 151 8.22 -14.20 2.27
CA ARG A 151 9.04 -14.16 1.05
C ARG A 151 8.19 -14.03 -0.21
N PHE A 152 6.99 -14.59 -0.21
CA PHE A 152 6.05 -14.54 -1.33
C PHE A 152 5.44 -13.13 -1.49
N SER A 153 5.00 -12.51 -0.39
CA SER A 153 4.46 -11.15 -0.37
C SER A 153 4.87 -10.44 0.92
N LYS A 154 5.51 -9.27 0.78
CA LYS A 154 5.95 -8.45 1.91
C LYS A 154 4.78 -7.85 2.71
N HIS A 155 3.58 -7.79 2.13
CA HIS A 155 2.39 -7.48 2.91
C HIS A 155 2.06 -8.56 3.96
N LEU A 156 2.40 -9.84 3.71
CA LEU A 156 2.11 -10.91 4.69
C LEU A 156 3.04 -10.85 5.91
N SER A 157 4.28 -10.38 5.73
CA SER A 157 5.20 -10.10 6.84
C SER A 157 4.99 -8.73 7.48
N GLY A 158 4.19 -7.85 6.87
CA GLY A 158 4.01 -6.47 7.31
C GLY A 158 5.16 -5.55 6.95
N GLU A 159 6.10 -6.02 6.12
CA GLU A 159 7.26 -5.27 5.64
C GLU A 159 6.95 -4.45 4.38
N ALA A 160 5.67 -4.31 4.02
CA ALA A 160 5.23 -3.46 2.92
C ALA A 160 3.96 -2.70 3.24
N PHE A 161 3.85 -1.51 2.62
CA PHE A 161 2.64 -0.73 2.54
C PHE A 161 2.42 -0.22 1.12
N ASP A 162 1.16 0.05 0.80
CA ASP A 162 0.78 0.73 -0.44
C ASP A 162 0.34 2.16 -0.12
N ALA A 163 0.92 3.14 -0.81
CA ALA A 163 0.50 4.54 -0.76
C ALA A 163 -0.44 4.86 -1.93
N GLN A 164 -1.40 5.76 -1.70
CA GLN A 164 -2.29 6.27 -2.74
C GLN A 164 -1.48 7.12 -3.73
N PRO A 165 -1.41 6.76 -5.02
CA PRO A 165 -0.81 7.63 -6.03
C PRO A 165 -1.58 8.95 -6.14
N VAL A 166 -0.85 10.05 -6.28
CA VAL A 166 -1.38 11.40 -6.47
C VAL A 166 -0.70 12.10 -7.65
N ASP A 167 -1.43 13.02 -8.28
CA ASP A 167 -0.91 13.84 -9.38
C ASP A 167 -0.05 15.00 -8.85
N ARG A 168 -0.54 15.68 -7.82
CA ARG A 168 0.17 16.79 -7.18
C ARG A 168 1.36 16.26 -6.39
N ASP A 169 2.53 16.87 -6.59
CA ASP A 169 3.79 16.54 -5.92
C ASP A 169 4.26 15.08 -6.09
N SER A 170 3.71 14.38 -7.09
CA SER A 170 3.96 12.96 -7.38
C SER A 170 5.45 12.62 -7.39
N GLU A 171 6.24 13.38 -8.14
CA GLU A 171 7.68 13.11 -8.29
C GLU A 171 8.46 13.42 -7.00
N ALA A 172 8.05 14.42 -6.23
CA ALA A 172 8.67 14.73 -4.94
C ALA A 172 8.39 13.61 -3.92
N ILE A 173 7.15 13.11 -3.86
CA ILE A 173 6.78 12.00 -2.98
C ILE A 173 7.53 10.74 -3.39
N LYS A 174 7.56 10.39 -4.68
CA LYS A 174 8.32 9.24 -5.18
C LYS A 174 9.82 9.37 -4.89
N ALA A 175 10.39 10.57 -5.01
CA ALA A 175 11.79 10.81 -4.64
C ALA A 175 12.04 10.57 -3.15
N THR A 176 11.14 11.01 -2.27
CA THR A 176 11.21 10.69 -0.85
C THR A 176 11.08 9.20 -0.59
N ILE A 177 10.12 8.51 -1.23
CA ILE A 177 9.97 7.04 -1.11
C ILE A 177 11.27 6.34 -1.48
N ARG A 178 11.86 6.68 -2.63
CA ARG A 178 13.14 6.11 -3.10
C ARG A 178 14.32 6.40 -2.16
N GLY A 179 14.22 7.44 -1.35
CA GLY A 179 15.21 7.82 -0.34
C GLY A 179 14.93 7.26 1.07
N LEU A 180 13.85 6.50 1.27
CA LEU A 180 13.56 5.91 2.58
C LEU A 180 14.68 4.94 2.97
N PRO A 181 15.28 5.07 4.17
CA PRO A 181 16.35 4.16 4.55
C PRO A 181 15.81 2.74 4.75
N GLY A 182 16.62 1.75 4.36
CA GLY A 182 16.22 0.34 4.43
C GLY A 182 15.19 -0.10 3.41
N LEU A 183 14.80 0.76 2.46
CA LEU A 183 13.93 0.37 1.34
C LEU A 183 14.59 -0.74 0.51
N ASP A 184 13.90 -1.87 0.35
CA ASP A 184 14.29 -2.93 -0.58
C ASP A 184 13.80 -2.63 -1.99
N ARG A 185 12.53 -2.21 -2.12
CA ARG A 185 11.94 -1.95 -3.44
C ARG A 185 10.79 -0.96 -3.36
N PHE A 186 10.75 -0.11 -4.38
CA PHE A 186 9.60 0.72 -4.70
C PHE A 186 9.10 0.39 -6.11
N LEU A 187 7.81 0.12 -6.24
CA LEU A 187 7.13 0.03 -7.53
C LEU A 187 6.15 1.20 -7.61
N ASP A 188 6.24 2.02 -8.65
CA ASP A 188 5.26 3.06 -8.97
C ASP A 188 4.19 2.57 -9.97
N SER A 189 4.33 1.32 -10.43
CA SER A 189 3.34 0.56 -11.17
C SER A 189 3.48 -0.93 -10.89
N GLU A 190 2.35 -1.65 -10.85
CA GLU A 190 2.31 -3.10 -10.63
C GLU A 190 1.18 -3.71 -11.48
N GLY A 191 1.49 -4.77 -12.23
CA GLY A 191 0.50 -5.50 -13.04
C GLY A 191 -0.25 -4.63 -14.05
N GLY A 192 0.36 -3.54 -14.54
CA GLY A 192 -0.24 -2.58 -15.47
C GLY A 192 -1.06 -1.45 -14.81
N PHE A 193 -1.08 -1.36 -13.47
CA PHE A 193 -1.78 -0.31 -12.73
C PHE A 193 -0.79 0.61 -12.00
N VAL A 194 -1.09 1.91 -11.93
CA VAL A 194 -0.36 2.83 -11.05
C VAL A 194 -0.69 2.46 -9.61
N ARG A 195 0.31 1.97 -8.88
CA ARG A 195 0.27 1.63 -7.46
C ARG A 195 1.62 1.99 -6.88
N TRP A 196 1.64 2.60 -5.70
CA TRP A 196 2.89 2.89 -5.01
C TRP A 196 3.11 1.85 -3.93
N HIS A 197 3.75 0.76 -4.33
CA HIS A 197 4.09 -0.34 -3.45
C HIS A 197 5.49 -0.11 -2.87
N VAL A 198 5.58 -0.03 -1.55
CA VAL A 198 6.83 0.24 -0.82
C VAL A 198 7.14 -0.94 0.09
N GLN A 199 8.27 -1.61 -0.14
CA GLN A 199 8.69 -2.76 0.66
C GLN A 199 10.11 -2.64 1.20
N PHE A 200 10.31 -3.25 2.37
CA PHE A 200 11.53 -3.27 3.16
C PHE A 200 12.04 -4.73 3.35
#